data_AF-A0A4R5BNY0-F1
#
_entry.id   AF-A0A4R5BNY0-F1
#
_cell.length_a   1.000
_cell.length_b   1.000
_cell.length_c   1.000
_cell.angle_alpha   90.00
_cell.angle_beta   90.00
_cell.angle_gamma   90.00
#
_symmetry.space_group_name_H-M   'P 1'
#
loop_
_entity.id
_entity.type
_entity.pdbx_description
1 polymer ?
#
loop_
_entity_poly.entity_id
_entity_poly.type
_entity_poly.pdbx_seq_one_letter_code
_entity_poly.pdbx_strand_id
1 'polypeptide(L)'
;MIATDYLDLLARALATEGWTARPRYDQAPERLHVLSPSLPTLGESIRVKAGVGGVPWFIDSTGDPIAPCHDLPRAVAEIGARLAPDAITAAVRRAATAEQAAPSRGLISRLRTSLGRT
;
A
#
# COMPACT_ATOMS: atom_id res chain seq x y z
N MET A 1 -12.55 -9.05 -16.38
CA MET A 1 -11.62 -9.37 -15.29
C MET A 1 -12.11 -8.71 -14.03
N ILE A 2 -12.08 -9.44 -12.93
CA ILE A 2 -12.34 -8.93 -11.58
C ILE A 2 -11.01 -8.51 -10.91
N ALA A 3 -11.08 -7.88 -9.73
CA ALA A 3 -9.90 -7.35 -9.05
C ALA A 3 -8.81 -8.41 -8.83
N THR A 4 -9.19 -9.62 -8.40
CA THR A 4 -8.26 -10.73 -8.16
C THR A 4 -7.50 -11.16 -9.41
N ASP A 5 -8.13 -11.15 -10.59
CA ASP A 5 -7.46 -11.50 -11.85
C ASP A 5 -6.30 -10.54 -12.14
N TYR A 6 -6.52 -9.23 -11.93
CA TYR A 6 -5.49 -8.22 -12.11
C TYR A 6 -4.38 -8.34 -11.06
N LEU A 7 -4.73 -8.66 -9.82
CA LEU A 7 -3.75 -8.89 -8.75
C LEU A 7 -2.90 -10.15 -9.03
N ASP A 8 -3.48 -11.21 -9.59
CA ASP A 8 -2.72 -12.40 -9.99
C ASP A 8 -1.78 -12.13 -11.17
N LEU A 9 -2.21 -11.32 -12.15
CA LEU A 9 -1.33 -10.87 -13.23
C LEU A 9 -0.15 -10.07 -12.69
N LEU A 10 -0.41 -9.14 -11.76
CA LEU A 10 0.64 -8.38 -11.10
C LEU A 10 1.57 -9.28 -10.27
N ALA A 11 1.02 -10.24 -9.52
CA ALA A 11 1.80 -11.18 -8.72
C ALA A 11 2.78 -11.99 -9.58
N ARG A 12 2.33 -12.45 -10.76
CA ARG A 12 3.18 -13.15 -11.73
C ARG A 12 4.28 -12.24 -12.27
N ALA A 13 3.95 -11.01 -12.66
CA ALA A 13 4.93 -10.05 -13.17
C ALA A 13 5.97 -9.64 -12.11
N LEU A 14 5.56 -9.54 -10.85
CA LEU A 14 6.48 -9.28 -9.73
C LEU A 14 7.39 -10.49 -9.45
N ALA A 15 6.85 -11.71 -9.53
CA ALA A 15 7.61 -12.93 -9.33
C ALA A 15 8.71 -13.12 -10.40
N THR A 16 8.50 -12.68 -11.65
CA THR A 16 9.56 -12.73 -12.68
C THR A 16 10.74 -11.82 -12.35
N GLU A 17 10.51 -10.75 -11.60
CA GLU A 17 11.53 -9.83 -11.09
C GLU A 17 12.08 -10.24 -9.70
N GLY A 18 11.75 -11.45 -9.23
CA GLY A 18 12.24 -12.00 -7.96
C GLY A 18 11.53 -11.48 -6.70
N TRP A 19 10.44 -10.73 -6.85
CA TRP A 19 9.65 -10.25 -5.71
C TRP A 19 8.80 -11.36 -5.12
N THR A 20 8.53 -11.28 -3.82
CA THR A 20 7.55 -12.17 -3.19
C THR A 20 6.18 -11.48 -3.16
N ALA A 21 5.18 -12.11 -3.77
CA ALA A 21 3.81 -11.63 -3.77
C ALA A 21 2.91 -12.61 -2.98
N ARG A 22 2.14 -12.09 -2.01
CA ARG A 22 1.29 -12.86 -1.11
C ARG A 22 -0.16 -12.39 -1.24
N PRO A 23 -1.03 -13.17 -1.91
CA PRO A 23 -2.45 -12.89 -1.96
C PRO A 23 -3.10 -12.82 -0.57
N ARG A 24 -4.06 -11.89 -0.44
CA ARG A 24 -4.95 -11.68 0.71
C ARG A 24 -6.36 -11.43 0.18
N TYR A 25 -6.90 -12.42 -0.52
CA TYR A 25 -8.21 -12.36 -1.18
C TYR A 25 -9.35 -12.82 -0.27
N ASP A 26 -9.01 -13.35 0.90
CA ASP A 26 -9.92 -13.67 2.00
C ASP A 26 -10.47 -12.42 2.71
N GLN A 27 -9.93 -11.23 2.40
CA GLN A 27 -10.27 -9.96 3.00
C GLN A 27 -10.86 -9.01 1.96
N ALA A 28 -11.85 -8.22 2.35
CA ALA A 28 -12.45 -7.18 1.50
C ALA A 28 -11.96 -5.78 1.91
N PRO A 29 -11.48 -4.93 0.98
CA PRO A 29 -11.20 -5.26 -0.43
C PRO A 29 -10.03 -6.23 -0.56
N GLU A 30 -10.01 -7.01 -1.65
CA GLU A 30 -8.95 -7.96 -1.97
C GLU A 30 -7.62 -7.23 -2.17
N ARG A 31 -6.55 -7.81 -1.63
CA ARG A 31 -5.22 -7.20 -1.66
C ARG A 31 -4.14 -8.20 -2.04
N LEU A 32 -3.05 -7.67 -2.58
CA LEU A 32 -1.80 -8.37 -2.79
C LEU A 32 -0.72 -7.71 -1.93
N HIS A 33 -0.12 -8.48 -1.03
CA HIS A 33 1.01 -7.99 -0.25
C HIS A 33 2.32 -8.33 -0.98
N VAL A 34 3.12 -7.31 -1.31
CA VAL A 34 4.34 -7.45 -2.10
C VAL A 34 5.54 -7.15 -1.21
N LEU A 35 6.56 -8.00 -1.23
CA LEU A 35 7.78 -7.86 -0.42
C LEU A 35 8.98 -7.68 -1.33
N SER A 36 9.82 -6.70 -0.99
CA SER A 36 11.04 -6.43 -1.74
C SER A 36 12.06 -7.56 -1.56
N PRO A 37 12.71 -8.03 -2.64
CA PRO A 37 13.78 -9.02 -2.52
C PRO A 37 15.02 -8.45 -1.80
N SER A 38 15.27 -7.14 -1.91
CA SER A 38 16.41 -6.49 -1.27
C SER A 38 16.16 -6.17 0.21
N LEU A 39 14.90 -6.05 0.63
CA LEU A 39 14.49 -5.78 2.01
C LEU A 39 13.23 -6.60 2.35
N PRO A 40 13.39 -7.90 2.71
CA PRO A 40 12.25 -8.82 2.88
C PRO A 40 11.28 -8.48 4.01
N THR A 41 11.67 -7.56 4.89
CA THR A 41 10.82 -7.01 5.97
C THR A 41 9.93 -5.87 5.50
N LEU A 42 10.23 -5.28 4.34
CA LEU A 42 9.49 -4.16 3.78
C LEU A 42 8.63 -4.63 2.62
N GLY A 43 7.37 -4.19 2.66
CA GLY A 43 6.41 -4.49 1.64
C GLY A 43 5.33 -3.44 1.52
N GLU A 44 4.52 -3.62 0.48
CA GLU A 44 3.40 -2.77 0.15
C GLU A 44 2.13 -3.62 0.02
N SER A 45 0.96 -3.03 0.29
CA SER A 45 -0.32 -3.67 0.05
C SER A 45 -0.98 -3.02 -1.16
N ILE A 46 -1.15 -3.80 -2.22
CA ILE A 46 -1.72 -3.35 -3.49
C ILE A 46 -3.18 -3.80 -3.58
N ARG A 47 -4.05 -2.91 -4.04
CA ARG A 47 -5.46 -3.20 -4.33
C ARG A 47 -5.84 -2.69 -5.72
N VAL A 48 -6.97 -3.14 -6.24
CA VAL A 48 -7.53 -2.62 -7.50
C VAL A 48 -8.71 -1.70 -7.18
N LYS A 49 -8.76 -0.55 -7.85
CA LYS A 49 -9.90 0.37 -7.80
C LYS A 49 -10.22 0.88 -9.20
N ALA A 50 -11.49 1.19 -9.45
CA ALA A 50 -11.88 1.93 -10.64
C ALA A 50 -11.28 3.36 -10.57
N GLY A 51 -10.53 3.73 -11.58
CA GLY A 51 -10.07 5.09 -11.83
C GLY A 51 -11.07 5.90 -12.66
N VAL A 52 -10.63 7.07 -13.12
CA VAL A 52 -11.45 7.94 -13.99
C VAL A 52 -11.81 7.19 -15.28
N GLY A 53 -13.08 7.28 -15.67
CA GLY A 53 -13.60 6.57 -16.85
C GLY A 53 -13.78 5.06 -16.67
N GLY A 54 -13.69 4.54 -15.44
CA GLY A 54 -13.90 3.12 -15.13
C GLY A 54 -12.71 2.22 -15.45
N VAL A 55 -11.59 2.79 -15.91
CA VAL A 55 -10.34 2.04 -16.13
C VAL A 55 -9.86 1.51 -14.78
N PRO A 56 -9.53 0.22 -14.63
CA PRO A 56 -9.02 -0.31 -13.37
C PRO A 56 -7.56 0.12 -13.14
N TRP A 57 -7.23 0.48 -11.90
CA TRP A 57 -5.91 0.91 -11.46
C TRP A 57 -5.42 0.09 -10.28
N PHE A 58 -4.12 -0.17 -10.24
CA PHE A 58 -3.43 -0.58 -9.03
C PHE A 58 -3.24 0.63 -8.12
N ILE A 59 -3.58 0.47 -6.86
CA ILE A 59 -3.51 1.49 -5.81
C ILE A 59 -2.73 0.90 -4.64
N ASP A 60 -1.87 1.70 -4.02
CA ASP A 60 -1.11 1.29 -2.83
C ASP A 60 -1.94 1.36 -1.53
N SER A 61 -1.28 1.11 -0.40
CA SER A 61 -1.91 1.18 0.91
C SER A 61 -2.39 2.59 1.27
N THR A 62 -1.67 3.65 0.86
CA THR A 62 -2.03 5.06 1.13
C THR A 62 -3.25 5.51 0.34
N GLY A 63 -3.52 4.85 -0.79
CA GLY A 63 -4.59 5.23 -1.71
C GLY A 63 -4.10 5.93 -2.97
N ASP A 64 -2.78 6.03 -3.15
CA ASP A 64 -2.18 6.67 -4.31
C ASP A 64 -2.17 5.73 -5.52
N PRO A 65 -2.53 6.23 -6.71
CA PRO A 65 -2.50 5.43 -7.93
C PRO A 65 -1.06 5.06 -8.29
N ILE A 66 -0.86 3.82 -8.71
CA ILE A 66 0.43 3.29 -9.17
C ILE A 66 0.46 3.30 -10.69
N ALA A 67 -0.41 2.48 -11.32
CA ALA A 67 -0.52 2.36 -12.76
C ALA A 67 -1.89 1.77 -13.14
N PRO A 68 -2.36 1.99 -14.38
CA PRO A 68 -3.50 1.26 -14.92
C PRO A 68 -3.22 -0.26 -14.93
N CYS A 69 -4.24 -1.10 -14.68
CA CYS A 69 -4.03 -2.54 -14.58
C CYS A 69 -3.59 -3.23 -15.88
N HIS A 70 -3.73 -2.56 -17.03
CA HIS A 70 -3.24 -3.06 -18.32
C HIS A 70 -1.75 -2.79 -18.56
N ASP A 71 -1.10 -1.98 -17.71
CA ASP A 71 0.31 -1.60 -17.83
C ASP A 71 1.13 -2.20 -16.68
N LEU A 72 1.30 -3.52 -16.72
CA LEU A 72 2.06 -4.28 -15.73
C LEU A 72 3.54 -3.85 -15.62
N PRO A 73 4.27 -3.59 -16.72
CA PRO A 73 5.67 -3.15 -16.62
C PRO A 73 5.80 -1.84 -15.84
N ARG A 74 4.90 -0.87 -16.09
CA ARG A 74 4.88 0.37 -15.31
C ARG A 74 4.54 0.10 -13.84
N ALA A 75 3.56 -0.75 -13.56
CA ALA A 75 3.18 -1.08 -12.19
C ALA A 75 4.36 -1.65 -11.40
N VAL A 76 5.10 -2.59 -11.99
CA VAL A 76 6.28 -3.20 -11.38
C VAL A 76 7.39 -2.17 -11.14
N ALA A 77 7.67 -1.31 -12.11
CA ALA A 77 8.68 -0.26 -11.99
C ALA A 77 8.35 0.74 -10.86
N GLU A 78 7.09 1.19 -10.79
CA GLU A 78 6.61 2.12 -9.77
C GLU A 78 6.64 1.51 -8.36
N ILE A 79 6.24 0.23 -8.22
CA ILE A 79 6.36 -0.51 -6.94
C ILE A 79 7.82 -0.59 -6.52
N GLY A 80 8.72 -0.91 -7.45
CA GLY A 80 10.17 -0.95 -7.21
C GLY A 80 10.72 0.39 -6.75
N ALA A 81 10.32 1.49 -7.40
CA ALA A 81 10.75 2.83 -7.04
C ALA A 81 10.28 3.25 -5.64
N ARG A 82 9.03 2.91 -5.27
CA ARG A 82 8.47 3.23 -3.94
C ARG A 82 9.12 2.45 -2.81
N LEU A 83 9.49 1.19 -3.06
CA LEU A 83 10.14 0.31 -2.09
C LEU A 83 11.67 0.32 -2.18
N ALA A 84 12.24 1.26 -2.94
CA ALA A 84 13.68 1.50 -2.94
C ALA A 84 14.14 2.07 -1.58
N PRO A 85 15.31 1.66 -1.06
CA PRO A 85 15.79 2.08 0.26
C PRO A 85 15.82 3.61 0.46
N ASP A 86 16.20 4.35 -0.58
CA ASP A 86 16.25 5.82 -0.53
C ASP A 86 14.86 6.44 -0.46
N ALA A 87 13.90 5.88 -1.21
CA ALA A 87 12.51 6.33 -1.19
C ALA A 87 11.87 6.09 0.19
N ILE A 88 12.16 4.93 0.80
CA ILE A 88 11.74 4.61 2.17
C ILE A 88 12.35 5.59 3.16
N THR A 89 13.65 5.86 3.07
CA THR A 89 14.34 6.82 3.95
C THR A 89 13.74 8.21 3.83
N ALA A 90 13.44 8.66 2.61
CA ALA A 90 12.78 9.94 2.36
C ALA A 90 11.34 9.97 2.92
N ALA A 91 10.59 8.88 2.79
CA ALA A 91 9.25 8.76 3.37
C ALA A 91 9.27 8.83 4.90
N VAL A 92 10.19 8.12 5.56
CA VAL A 92 10.35 8.16 7.03
C VAL A 92 10.68 9.58 7.50
N ARG A 93 11.59 10.29 6.82
CA ARG A 93 11.92 11.68 7.16
C ARG A 93 10.72 12.61 7.04
N ARG A 94 9.92 12.47 5.97
CA ARG A 94 8.68 13.25 5.78
C ARG A 94 7.62 12.95 6.83
N ALA A 95 7.47 11.69 7.23
CA ALA A 95 6.55 11.30 8.28
C ALA A 95 6.95 11.92 9.63
N ALA A 96 8.24 11.89 9.98
CA ALA A 96 8.75 12.49 11.20
C ALA A 96 8.46 14.01 11.26
N THR A 97 8.69 14.74 10.16
CA THR A 97 8.39 16.19 10.12
C THR A 97 6.89 16.48 10.13
N ALA A 98 6.06 15.66 9.49
CA ALA A 98 4.60 15.81 9.53
C ALA A 98 4.03 15.56 10.94
N GLU A 99 4.56 14.57 11.67
CA GLU A 99 4.17 14.27 13.05
C GLU A 99 4.58 15.40 14.01
N GLN A 100 5.73 16.04 13.77
CA GLN A 100 6.19 17.19 14.53
C GLN A 100 5.39 18.48 14.23
N ALA A 101 4.80 18.60 13.04
CA ALA A 101 3.96 19.72 12.65
C ALA A 101 2.49 19.59 13.11
N ALA A 102 2.03 18.38 13.42
CA ALA A 102 0.69 18.16 13.98
C ALA A 102 0.72 18.44 15.50
N PRO A 103 0.02 19.47 16.02
CA PRO A 103 -0.09 19.64 17.46
C PRO A 103 -0.80 18.42 18.03
N SER A 104 -0.21 17.81 19.05
CA SER A 104 -0.74 16.72 19.87
C SER A 104 -2.03 17.15 20.59
N ARG A 105 -3.11 17.32 19.83
CA ARG A 105 -4.45 17.65 20.29
C ARG A 105 -5.41 16.55 19.88
N GLY A 106 -5.71 15.66 20.82
CA GLY A 106 -7.06 15.10 20.87
C GLY A 106 -7.22 13.67 21.38
N LEU A 107 -6.18 12.83 21.40
CA LEU A 107 -6.44 11.41 21.68
C LEU A 107 -6.53 11.07 23.18
N ILE A 108 -5.93 11.85 24.08
CA ILE A 108 -5.81 11.47 25.50
C ILE A 108 -6.98 11.99 26.37
N SER A 109 -7.83 12.89 25.86
CA SER A 109 -8.92 13.49 26.67
C SER A 109 -10.17 12.60 26.79
N ARG A 110 -10.40 11.65 25.88
CA ARG A 110 -11.67 10.89 25.83
C ARG A 110 -11.71 9.61 26.67
N LEU A 111 -10.62 9.23 27.32
CA LEU A 111 -10.58 8.02 28.16
C LEU A 111 -10.90 8.26 29.66
N ARG A 112 -11.22 9.50 30.09
CA ARG A 112 -11.58 9.78 31.49
C ARG A 112 -13.07 9.89 31.79
N THR A 113 -13.95 9.52 30.86
CA THR A 113 -15.41 9.72 31.05
C THR A 113 -16.25 8.45 31.12
N SER A 114 -15.67 7.26 31.31
CA SER A 114 -16.49 6.03 31.51
C SER A 114 -16.16 5.21 32.77
N LEU A 115 -15.37 5.73 33.70
CA LEU A 115 -15.13 5.09 35.00
C LEU A 115 -15.64 5.99 36.11
N GLY A 116 -16.94 5.94 36.34
CA GLY A 116 -17.54 6.51 37.54
C GLY A 116 -19.05 6.65 37.45
N ARG A 117 -19.78 5.58 37.79
CA ARG A 117 -20.60 5.55 39.02
C ARG A 117 -21.21 4.15 39.22
N THR A 118 -20.96 3.64 40.42
CA THR A 118 -21.69 2.58 41.14
C THR A 118 -23.16 2.91 41.29
#